data_AF-A0A931UJI1-F1
#
_entry.id   AF-A0A931UJI1-F1
#
_cell.length_a   1.000
_cell.length_b   1.000
_cell.length_c   1.000
_cell.angle_alpha   90.00
_cell.angle_beta   90.00
_cell.angle_gamma   90.00
#
_symmetry.space_group_name_H-M   'P 1'
#
loop_
_entity.id
_entity.type
_entity.pdbx_description
1 polymer ?
#
loop_
_entity_poly.entity_id
_entity_poly.type
_entity_poly.pdbx_seq_one_letter_code
_entity_poly.pdbx_strand_id
1 'polypeptide(L)'
;MPQGERKQINISLLIPFLVIALVFGVLIWQKYRTSREIPPAPQVEQPSGAPTAILFFVEGGNRLGREARELEPCDGPAACAKLVLDELFYGPVGDLDEALPEGALLNSVRIEGDTAVVDLNRAFADELPSVSSAEVLAVYSIVDTLCVNFPQIARVKLTIEGEGKARLRHLDLSGPLAPDYTLEQEPKPEGEGKTKAPSTPTTKKGRP
;
A
#
# COMPACT_ATOMS: atom_id res chain seq x y z
N MET A 1 -22.49 52.33 72.66
CA MET A 1 -23.11 52.19 71.33
C MET A 1 -22.15 52.73 70.27
N PRO A 2 -21.37 51.89 69.55
CA PRO A 2 -20.58 52.34 68.42
C PRO A 2 -21.47 52.54 67.17
N GLN A 3 -21.13 53.52 66.32
CA GLN A 3 -21.76 53.67 65.01
C GLN A 3 -21.13 52.69 64.00
N GLY A 4 -21.93 52.23 63.04
CA GLY A 4 -21.42 51.43 61.90
C GLY A 4 -21.17 52.30 60.68
N GLU A 5 -19.90 52.45 60.28
CA GLU A 5 -19.55 53.08 59.00
C GLU A 5 -20.09 52.25 57.82
N ARG A 6 -21.08 52.78 57.11
CA ARG A 6 -21.45 52.27 55.79
C ARG A 6 -20.46 52.79 54.77
N LYS A 7 -19.50 51.95 54.37
CA LYS A 7 -18.52 52.23 53.33
C LYS A 7 -19.24 52.53 52.00
N GLN A 8 -19.39 53.80 51.66
CA GLN A 8 -20.01 54.21 50.40
C GLN A 8 -19.11 53.80 49.24
N ILE A 9 -19.62 52.96 48.34
CA ILE A 9 -18.92 52.62 47.10
C ILE A 9 -19.14 53.79 46.14
N ASN A 10 -18.09 54.54 45.85
CA ASN A 10 -18.15 55.73 45.00
C ASN A 10 -18.68 55.36 43.61
N ILE A 11 -19.92 55.74 43.30
CA ILE A 11 -20.59 55.46 42.02
C ILE A 11 -19.77 56.01 40.83
N SER A 12 -19.04 57.11 41.05
CA SER A 12 -18.09 57.70 40.09
C SER A 12 -16.96 56.75 39.65
N LEU A 13 -16.65 55.70 40.41
CA LEU A 13 -15.68 54.65 40.05
C LEU A 13 -16.34 53.46 39.32
N LEU A 14 -17.64 53.23 39.52
CA LEU A 14 -18.39 52.16 38.86
C LEU A 14 -18.70 52.50 37.39
N ILE A 15 -19.05 53.77 37.11
CA ILE A 15 -19.38 54.24 35.76
C ILE A 15 -18.24 53.97 34.75
N PRO A 16 -16.97 54.41 34.96
CA PRO A 16 -15.89 54.14 34.01
C PRO A 16 -15.58 52.65 33.88
N PHE A 17 -15.68 51.87 34.96
CA PHE A 17 -15.50 50.41 34.90
C PHE A 17 -16.57 49.74 34.01
N LEU A 18 -17.83 50.18 34.11
CA LEU A 18 -18.94 49.66 33.29
C LEU A 18 -18.77 50.03 31.81
N VAL A 19 -18.31 51.25 31.51
CA VAL A 19 -17.96 51.68 30.14
C VAL A 19 -16.81 50.83 29.57
N ILE A 20 -15.75 50.60 30.35
CA ILE A 20 -14.63 49.73 29.94
C ILE A 20 -15.12 48.29 29.69
N ALA A 21 -15.95 47.73 30.57
CA ALA A 21 -16.52 46.40 30.40
C ALA A 21 -17.40 46.29 29.14
N LEU A 22 -18.17 47.34 28.81
CA LEU A 22 -18.93 47.41 27.55
C LEU A 22 -18.02 47.46 26.32
N VAL A 23 -16.95 48.26 26.33
CA VAL A 23 -15.99 48.34 25.22
C VAL A 23 -15.28 47.00 25.01
N PHE A 24 -14.78 46.36 26.07
CA PHE A 24 -14.18 45.03 25.98
C PHE A 24 -15.20 43.97 25.54
N GLY A 25 -16.44 44.03 26.02
CA GLY A 25 -17.53 43.16 25.58
C GLY A 25 -17.83 43.27 24.08
N VAL A 26 -17.88 44.50 23.54
CA VAL A 26 -18.07 44.74 22.10
C VAL A 26 -16.86 44.26 21.29
N LEU A 27 -15.63 44.53 21.72
CA LEU A 27 -14.42 44.07 21.04
C LEU A 27 -14.31 42.53 21.01
N ILE A 28 -14.65 41.87 22.12
CA ILE A 28 -14.69 40.40 22.21
C ILE A 28 -15.82 39.86 21.31
N TRP A 29 -17.00 40.47 21.31
CA TRP A 29 -18.11 40.06 20.44
C TRP A 29 -17.80 40.26 18.95
N GLN A 30 -17.11 41.33 18.59
CA GLN A 30 -16.64 41.59 17.22
C GLN A 30 -15.65 40.51 16.76
N LYS A 31 -14.66 40.16 17.60
CA LYS A 31 -13.74 39.04 17.36
C LYS A 31 -14.49 37.70 17.24
N TYR A 32 -15.49 37.47 18.08
CA TYR A 32 -16.27 36.23 18.13
C TYR A 32 -17.27 36.09 16.95
N ARG A 33 -17.65 37.19 16.28
CA ARG A 33 -18.41 37.16 15.02
C ARG A 33 -17.56 36.61 13.87
N THR A 34 -16.32 37.08 13.71
CA THR A 34 -15.43 36.61 12.64
C THR A 34 -15.11 35.11 12.78
N SER A 35 -14.93 34.61 14.00
CA SER A 35 -14.70 33.18 14.27
C SER A 35 -15.96 32.30 14.23
N ARG A 36 -17.07 32.76 13.62
CA ARG A 36 -18.28 31.96 13.37
C ARG A 36 -18.53 31.63 11.90
N GLU A 37 -17.75 32.20 10.97
CA GLU A 37 -17.55 31.52 9.70
C GLU A 37 -16.65 30.31 9.99
N ILE A 38 -17.30 29.15 10.15
CA ILE A 38 -16.64 27.86 10.01
C ILE A 38 -16.06 27.90 8.58
N PRO A 39 -14.74 27.86 8.37
CA PRO A 39 -14.22 27.73 7.02
C PRO A 39 -14.86 26.49 6.41
N PRO A 40 -15.33 26.50 5.14
CA PRO A 40 -15.91 25.32 4.54
C PRO A 40 -14.92 24.19 4.75
N ALA A 41 -15.35 23.15 5.48
CA ALA A 41 -14.45 22.09 5.91
C ALA A 41 -13.71 21.60 4.65
N PRO A 42 -12.37 21.44 4.70
CA PRO A 42 -11.63 20.97 3.53
C PRO A 42 -12.37 19.74 3.05
N GLN A 43 -12.85 19.78 1.80
CA GLN A 43 -13.72 18.72 1.30
C GLN A 43 -12.86 17.48 1.24
N VAL A 44 -13.00 16.64 2.28
CA VAL A 44 -12.67 15.23 2.19
C VAL A 44 -13.54 14.75 1.06
N GLU A 45 -12.91 14.54 -0.09
CA GLU A 45 -13.56 13.96 -1.25
C GLU A 45 -14.26 12.71 -0.74
N GLN A 46 -15.59 12.67 -0.92
CA GLN A 46 -16.35 11.48 -0.55
C GLN A 46 -15.69 10.33 -1.30
N PRO A 47 -15.27 9.25 -0.60
CA PRO A 47 -14.54 8.17 -1.25
C PRO A 47 -15.33 7.74 -2.46
N SER A 48 -14.65 7.77 -3.60
CA SER A 48 -15.26 7.54 -4.91
C SER A 48 -16.11 6.28 -4.85
N GLY A 49 -17.29 6.30 -5.49
CA GLY A 49 -18.13 5.10 -5.59
C GLY A 49 -17.47 3.98 -6.40
N ALA A 50 -16.34 4.28 -7.05
CA ALA A 50 -15.45 3.35 -7.73
C ALA A 50 -14.90 2.29 -6.76
N PRO A 51 -14.96 0.99 -7.10
CA PRO A 51 -14.20 -0.02 -6.38
C PRO A 51 -12.69 0.26 -6.46
N THR A 52 -11.99 0.24 -5.33
CA THR A 52 -10.52 0.32 -5.27
C THR A 52 -9.92 -1.09 -5.31
N ALA A 53 -8.89 -1.29 -6.13
CA ALA A 53 -8.08 -2.50 -6.14
C ALA A 53 -6.66 -2.23 -5.64
N ILE A 54 -6.00 -3.28 -5.13
CA ILE A 54 -4.58 -3.27 -4.76
C ILE A 54 -3.77 -3.99 -5.83
N LEU A 55 -2.85 -3.28 -6.47
CA LEU A 55 -1.93 -3.80 -7.49
C LEU A 55 -0.55 -4.00 -6.85
N PHE A 56 0.18 -5.04 -7.26
CA PHE A 56 1.55 -5.31 -6.81
C PHE A 56 2.56 -5.02 -7.91
N PHE A 57 3.35 -3.97 -7.73
CA PHE A 57 4.45 -3.57 -8.62
C PHE A 57 5.79 -3.83 -7.95
N VAL A 58 6.92 -3.60 -8.64
CA VAL A 58 8.25 -3.78 -8.03
C VAL A 58 8.62 -2.54 -7.23
N GLU A 59 9.20 -2.74 -6.05
CA GLU A 59 9.77 -1.66 -5.23
C GLU A 59 11.25 -1.97 -4.96
N GLY A 60 12.12 -0.99 -5.22
CA GLY A 60 13.57 -1.09 -4.99
C GLY A 60 14.26 -2.20 -5.78
N GLY A 61 13.66 -2.66 -6.89
CA GLY A 61 14.18 -3.74 -7.74
C GLY A 61 14.25 -5.13 -7.11
N ASN A 62 13.72 -5.36 -5.90
CA ASN A 62 13.91 -6.64 -5.19
C ASN A 62 12.72 -7.15 -4.35
N ARG A 63 11.67 -6.35 -4.16
CA ARG A 63 10.44 -6.72 -3.44
C ARG A 63 9.20 -6.25 -4.22
N LEU A 64 8.01 -6.69 -3.80
CA LEU A 64 6.74 -6.17 -4.29
C LEU A 64 6.22 -5.03 -3.40
N GLY A 65 5.90 -3.89 -4.01
CA GLY A 65 5.20 -2.77 -3.40
C GLY A 65 3.72 -2.75 -3.76
N ARG A 66 2.86 -2.28 -2.85
CA ARG A 66 1.41 -2.15 -3.07
C ARG A 66 1.04 -0.76 -3.59
N GLU A 67 0.31 -0.71 -4.68
CA GLU A 67 -0.39 0.49 -5.16
C GLU A 67 -1.91 0.32 -5.00
N ALA A 68 -2.64 1.41 -4.71
CA ALA A 68 -4.09 1.43 -4.71
C ALA A 68 -4.62 2.17 -5.95
N ARG A 69 -5.43 1.49 -6.77
CA ARG A 69 -5.98 1.99 -8.04
C ARG A 69 -7.51 2.06 -7.93
N GLU A 70 -8.13 3.21 -8.24
CA GLU A 70 -9.58 3.27 -8.44
C GLU A 70 -9.95 2.61 -9.79
N LEU A 71 -11.00 1.79 -9.81
CA LEU A 71 -11.46 1.08 -10.99
C LEU A 71 -12.88 1.48 -11.41
N GLU A 72 -13.16 1.37 -12.70
CA GLU A 72 -14.53 1.39 -13.20
C GLU A 72 -15.35 0.18 -12.71
N PRO A 73 -16.68 0.31 -12.55
CA PRO A 73 -17.55 -0.82 -12.20
C PRO A 73 -17.49 -1.96 -13.23
N CYS A 74 -17.52 -3.20 -12.73
CA CYS A 74 -17.27 -4.41 -13.53
C CYS A 74 -18.32 -5.50 -13.28
N ASP A 75 -18.79 -6.15 -14.37
CA ASP A 75 -19.87 -7.15 -14.33
C ASP A 75 -19.40 -8.54 -13.88
N GLY A 76 -19.11 -8.66 -12.58
CA GLY A 76 -18.89 -9.92 -11.90
C GLY A 76 -17.46 -10.47 -11.94
N PRO A 77 -17.19 -11.59 -11.23
CA PRO A 77 -15.83 -11.92 -10.78
C PRO A 77 -14.77 -12.04 -11.88
N ALA A 78 -15.09 -12.66 -13.01
CA ALA A 78 -14.11 -12.83 -14.10
C ALA A 78 -13.86 -11.52 -14.89
N ALA A 79 -14.88 -10.67 -15.05
CA ALA A 79 -14.72 -9.36 -15.69
C ALA A 79 -13.91 -8.42 -14.79
N CYS A 80 -14.21 -8.39 -13.49
CA CYS A 80 -13.43 -7.64 -12.51
C CYS A 80 -11.97 -8.14 -12.42
N ALA A 81 -11.75 -9.46 -12.42
CA ALA A 81 -10.42 -10.04 -12.40
C ALA A 81 -9.60 -9.73 -13.67
N LYS A 82 -10.27 -9.60 -14.83
CA LYS A 82 -9.60 -9.08 -16.03
C LYS A 82 -9.27 -7.59 -15.88
N LEU A 83 -10.21 -6.75 -15.46
CA LEU A 83 -9.99 -5.30 -15.31
C LEU A 83 -8.84 -4.97 -14.33
N VAL A 84 -8.78 -5.67 -13.20
CA VAL A 84 -7.68 -5.58 -12.22
C VAL A 84 -6.32 -5.90 -12.85
N LEU A 85 -6.25 -6.91 -13.73
CA LEU A 85 -5.02 -7.25 -14.44
C LEU A 85 -4.75 -6.34 -15.65
N ASP A 86 -5.77 -5.79 -16.31
CA ASP A 86 -5.57 -4.80 -17.37
C ASP A 86 -4.86 -3.54 -16.82
N GLU A 87 -5.26 -3.08 -15.62
CA GLU A 87 -4.60 -1.98 -14.91
C GLU A 87 -3.19 -2.32 -14.41
N LEU A 88 -2.94 -3.59 -14.03
CA LEU A 88 -1.60 -4.08 -13.70
C LEU A 88 -0.68 -4.09 -14.94
N PHE A 89 -1.21 -4.53 -16.08
CA PHE A 89 -0.50 -4.55 -17.37
C PHE A 89 -0.34 -3.15 -17.99
N TYR A 90 -1.09 -2.14 -17.54
CA TYR A 90 -0.87 -0.73 -17.87
C TYR A 90 0.32 -0.11 -17.12
N GLY A 91 0.76 -0.73 -16.01
CA GLY A 91 1.92 -0.30 -15.23
C GLY A 91 1.58 0.60 -14.02
N PRO A 92 2.60 0.93 -13.20
CA PRO A 92 2.45 1.70 -11.96
C PRO A 92 2.18 3.19 -12.19
N VAL A 93 1.65 3.86 -11.16
CA VAL A 93 1.45 5.32 -11.09
C VAL A 93 2.16 5.87 -9.85
N GLY A 94 3.40 6.29 -10.02
CA GLY A 94 4.22 6.88 -8.95
C GLY A 94 5.69 6.48 -9.06
N ASP A 95 6.28 6.13 -7.92
CA ASP A 95 7.71 5.80 -7.77
C ASP A 95 7.99 4.27 -7.74
N LEU A 96 7.04 3.43 -8.16
CA LEU A 96 7.20 1.98 -8.27
C LEU A 96 7.66 1.58 -9.68
N ASP A 97 8.42 0.48 -9.76
CA ASP A 97 8.96 -0.09 -11.00
C ASP A 97 7.97 -1.07 -11.65
N GLU A 98 7.98 -1.17 -12.98
CA GLU A 98 7.21 -2.17 -13.73
C GLU A 98 7.61 -3.60 -13.33
N ALA A 99 6.60 -4.44 -13.06
CA ALA A 99 6.81 -5.85 -12.71
C ALA A 99 6.79 -6.80 -13.92
N LEU A 100 6.28 -6.35 -15.07
CA LEU A 100 6.00 -7.16 -16.25
C LEU A 100 6.91 -6.68 -17.41
N PRO A 101 7.38 -7.56 -18.33
CA PRO A 101 8.26 -7.14 -19.40
C PRO A 101 7.51 -6.39 -20.51
N GLU A 102 8.22 -5.55 -21.25
CA GLU A 102 7.67 -4.79 -22.38
C GLU A 102 6.98 -5.72 -23.40
N GLY A 103 5.77 -5.35 -23.83
CA GLY A 103 4.99 -6.12 -24.80
C GLY A 103 4.29 -7.36 -24.24
N ALA A 104 4.38 -7.65 -22.94
CA ALA A 104 3.50 -8.62 -22.29
C ALA A 104 2.02 -8.19 -22.42
N LEU A 105 1.13 -9.14 -22.72
CA LEU A 105 -0.31 -8.89 -22.87
C LEU A 105 -1.15 -9.98 -22.20
N LEU A 106 -2.29 -9.55 -21.64
CA LEU A 106 -3.30 -10.42 -21.06
C LEU A 106 -4.28 -10.91 -22.14
N ASN A 107 -4.18 -12.19 -22.51
CA ASN A 107 -5.07 -12.81 -23.50
C ASN A 107 -6.46 -13.09 -22.89
N SER A 108 -6.53 -13.68 -21.68
CA SER A 108 -7.81 -13.97 -21.01
C SER A 108 -7.69 -14.23 -19.51
N VAL A 109 -8.79 -14.02 -18.78
CA VAL A 109 -8.96 -14.45 -17.39
C VAL A 109 -10.24 -15.29 -17.29
N ARG A 110 -10.15 -16.43 -16.62
CA ARG A 110 -11.28 -17.34 -16.35
C ARG A 110 -11.19 -17.81 -14.89
N ILE A 111 -12.31 -18.12 -14.25
CA ILE A 111 -12.33 -18.58 -12.85
C ILE A 111 -12.95 -19.98 -12.79
N GLU A 112 -12.18 -20.93 -12.26
CA GLU A 112 -12.51 -22.35 -12.15
C GLU A 112 -12.48 -22.76 -10.66
N GLY A 113 -13.61 -22.62 -9.97
CA GLY A 113 -13.70 -22.88 -8.53
C GLY A 113 -12.93 -21.84 -7.72
N ASP A 114 -11.86 -22.27 -7.04
CA ASP A 114 -10.96 -21.41 -6.25
C ASP A 114 -9.76 -20.88 -7.05
N THR A 115 -9.67 -21.24 -8.33
CA THR A 115 -8.50 -21.02 -9.18
C THR A 115 -8.81 -20.04 -10.29
N ALA A 116 -8.05 -18.95 -10.40
CA ALA A 116 -8.04 -18.14 -11.61
C ALA A 116 -7.13 -18.79 -12.65
N VAL A 117 -7.57 -18.92 -13.90
CA VAL A 117 -6.72 -19.27 -15.04
C VAL A 117 -6.49 -18.00 -15.86
N VAL A 118 -5.23 -17.59 -15.95
CA VAL A 118 -4.78 -16.37 -16.61
C VAL A 118 -3.91 -16.77 -17.79
N ASP A 119 -4.34 -16.42 -18.99
CA ASP A 119 -3.58 -16.65 -20.22
C ASP A 119 -2.89 -15.38 -20.68
N LEU A 120 -1.60 -15.49 -20.99
CA LEU A 120 -0.72 -14.40 -21.41
C LEU A 120 -0.13 -14.67 -22.79
N ASN A 121 0.26 -13.61 -23.49
CA ASN A 121 1.00 -13.75 -24.74
C ASN A 121 2.43 -14.27 -24.52
N ARG A 122 3.09 -14.64 -25.61
CA ARG A 122 4.45 -15.18 -25.59
C ARG A 122 5.50 -14.23 -25.00
N ALA A 123 5.35 -12.92 -25.22
CA ALA A 123 6.32 -11.90 -24.79
C ALA A 123 6.56 -11.91 -23.27
N PHE A 124 5.53 -12.22 -22.46
CA PHE A 124 5.70 -12.40 -21.00
C PHE A 124 6.79 -13.41 -20.64
N ALA A 125 6.97 -14.48 -21.41
CA ALA A 125 7.98 -15.51 -21.14
C ALA A 125 9.31 -15.25 -21.86
N ASP A 126 9.27 -14.67 -23.06
CA ASP A 126 10.44 -14.54 -23.93
C ASP A 126 11.24 -13.24 -23.64
N GLU A 127 10.59 -12.14 -23.22
CA GLU A 127 11.23 -10.84 -22.91
C GLU A 127 11.53 -10.63 -21.41
N LEU A 128 11.17 -11.60 -20.55
CA LEU A 128 11.46 -11.53 -19.12
C LEU A 128 12.98 -11.52 -18.87
N PRO A 129 13.53 -10.55 -18.09
CA PRO A 129 14.95 -10.55 -17.74
C PRO A 129 15.34 -11.86 -17.06
N SER A 130 16.39 -12.51 -17.57
CA SER A 130 16.85 -13.84 -17.12
C SER A 130 17.52 -13.85 -15.72
N VAL A 131 17.09 -12.95 -14.84
CA VAL A 131 17.51 -12.82 -13.43
C VAL A 131 16.43 -13.43 -12.56
N SER A 132 16.79 -14.35 -11.65
CA SER A 132 15.82 -15.15 -10.89
C SER A 132 14.84 -14.32 -10.05
N SER A 133 15.16 -13.10 -9.64
CA SER A 133 14.22 -12.21 -8.93
C SER A 133 13.16 -11.62 -9.85
N ALA A 134 13.52 -11.23 -11.09
CA ALA A 134 12.60 -10.63 -12.04
C ALA A 134 11.48 -11.62 -12.44
N GLU A 135 11.83 -12.86 -12.79
CA GLU A 135 10.83 -13.90 -13.12
C GLU A 135 9.89 -14.22 -11.96
N VAL A 136 10.37 -14.14 -10.72
CA VAL A 136 9.56 -14.38 -9.51
C VAL A 136 8.64 -13.19 -9.23
N LEU A 137 9.19 -11.97 -9.20
CA LEU A 137 8.41 -10.75 -8.94
C LEU A 137 7.32 -10.53 -10.02
N ALA A 138 7.63 -10.76 -11.30
CA ALA A 138 6.66 -10.67 -12.39
C ALA A 138 5.48 -11.63 -12.25
N VAL A 139 5.74 -12.87 -11.81
CA VAL A 139 4.70 -13.88 -11.62
C VAL A 139 3.88 -13.59 -10.37
N TYR A 140 4.51 -13.28 -9.23
CA TYR A 140 3.77 -12.99 -8.00
C TYR A 140 3.07 -11.63 -8.03
N SER A 141 3.54 -10.66 -8.81
CA SER A 141 2.78 -9.45 -9.16
C SER A 141 1.37 -9.80 -9.67
N ILE A 142 1.23 -10.78 -10.57
CA ILE A 142 -0.07 -11.26 -11.07
C ILE A 142 -0.82 -12.10 -10.02
N VAL A 143 -0.13 -13.03 -9.35
CA VAL A 143 -0.74 -13.96 -8.38
C VAL A 143 -1.33 -13.20 -7.20
N ASP A 144 -0.53 -12.35 -6.56
CA ASP A 144 -0.89 -11.64 -5.33
C ASP A 144 -1.94 -10.55 -5.61
N THR A 145 -1.85 -9.87 -6.76
CA THR A 145 -2.87 -8.91 -7.22
C THR A 145 -4.25 -9.58 -7.36
N LEU A 146 -4.33 -10.79 -7.93
CA LEU A 146 -5.63 -11.48 -7.98
C LEU A 146 -6.09 -11.97 -6.61
N CYS A 147 -5.21 -12.60 -5.82
CA CYS A 147 -5.59 -13.21 -4.56
C CYS A 147 -5.95 -12.19 -3.46
N VAL A 148 -5.39 -10.97 -3.51
CA VAL A 148 -5.73 -9.91 -2.53
C VAL A 148 -7.10 -9.26 -2.81
N ASN A 149 -7.44 -9.06 -4.08
CA ASN A 149 -8.66 -8.37 -4.49
C ASN A 149 -9.90 -9.29 -4.54
N PHE A 150 -9.68 -10.60 -4.70
CA PHE A 150 -10.75 -11.57 -4.87
C PHE A 150 -10.60 -12.73 -3.88
N PRO A 151 -11.15 -12.62 -2.64
CA PRO A 151 -10.98 -13.65 -1.59
C PRO A 151 -11.50 -15.05 -1.94
N GLN A 152 -12.29 -15.20 -3.00
CA GLN A 152 -12.70 -16.49 -3.57
C GLN A 152 -11.62 -17.15 -4.46
N ILE A 153 -10.58 -16.41 -4.86
CA ILE A 153 -9.45 -16.88 -5.66
C ILE A 153 -8.30 -17.20 -4.68
N ALA A 154 -8.10 -18.47 -4.39
CA ALA A 154 -7.06 -18.95 -3.48
C ALA A 154 -5.72 -19.22 -4.20
N ARG A 155 -5.74 -19.29 -5.53
CA ARG A 155 -4.58 -19.60 -6.37
C ARG A 155 -4.76 -19.12 -7.81
N VAL A 156 -3.67 -18.89 -8.52
CA VAL A 156 -3.64 -18.48 -9.93
C VAL A 156 -2.83 -19.47 -10.76
N LYS A 157 -3.40 -19.90 -11.89
CA LYS A 157 -2.78 -20.75 -12.89
C LYS A 157 -2.44 -19.91 -14.11
N LEU A 158 -1.15 -19.70 -14.36
CA LEU A 158 -0.67 -19.05 -15.58
C LEU A 158 -0.62 -20.05 -16.76
N THR A 159 -0.97 -19.57 -17.95
CA THR A 159 -0.78 -20.23 -19.25
C THR A 159 -0.18 -19.23 -20.24
N ILE A 160 0.61 -19.70 -21.22
CA ILE A 160 1.24 -18.86 -22.24
C ILE A 160 0.75 -19.33 -23.62
N GLU A 161 0.02 -18.49 -24.36
CA GLU A 161 -0.64 -18.86 -25.63
C GLU A 161 -1.49 -20.16 -25.50
N GLY A 162 -2.19 -20.31 -24.36
CA GLY A 162 -2.93 -21.51 -23.98
C GLY A 162 -2.09 -22.68 -23.44
N GLU A 163 -0.75 -22.61 -23.47
CA GLU A 163 0.12 -23.69 -23.00
C GLU A 163 0.24 -23.74 -21.46
N GLY A 164 -0.63 -24.52 -20.83
CA GLY A 164 -0.62 -24.76 -19.38
C GLY A 164 0.52 -25.60 -18.82
N LYS A 165 1.63 -25.79 -19.56
CA LYS A 165 2.84 -26.50 -19.11
C LYS A 165 4.13 -25.70 -19.26
N ALA A 166 4.00 -24.39 -19.54
CA ALA A 166 5.11 -23.45 -19.58
C ALA A 166 5.99 -23.53 -18.32
N ARG A 167 7.27 -23.20 -18.49
CA ARG A 167 8.24 -22.95 -17.42
C ARG A 167 9.06 -21.73 -17.79
N LEU A 168 9.30 -20.87 -16.81
CA LEU A 168 10.33 -19.85 -16.88
C LEU A 168 11.68 -20.48 -16.50
N ARG A 169 12.76 -19.69 -16.48
CA ARG A 169 14.12 -20.24 -16.31
C ARG A 169 14.38 -20.70 -14.88
N HIS A 170 13.78 -20.02 -13.90
CA HIS A 170 13.89 -20.32 -12.46
C HIS A 170 12.54 -20.71 -11.81
N LEU A 171 11.41 -20.55 -12.51
CA LEU A 171 10.07 -20.78 -11.95
C LEU A 171 9.20 -21.74 -12.79
N ASP A 172 8.52 -22.66 -12.12
CA ASP A 172 7.69 -23.70 -12.74
C ASP A 172 6.22 -23.29 -12.79
N LEU A 173 5.71 -22.94 -13.97
CA LEU A 173 4.31 -22.53 -14.17
C LEU A 173 3.39 -23.72 -14.49
N SER A 174 3.83 -24.97 -14.34
CA SER A 174 3.01 -26.14 -14.71
C SER A 174 1.85 -26.42 -13.72
N GLY A 175 1.95 -25.96 -12.46
CA GLY A 175 0.84 -25.96 -11.48
C GLY A 175 0.15 -24.60 -11.33
N PRO A 176 -0.96 -24.51 -10.56
CA PRO A 176 -1.43 -23.25 -9.99
C PRO A 176 -0.56 -22.82 -8.80
N LEU A 177 -0.35 -21.51 -8.64
CA LEU A 177 0.44 -20.88 -7.58
C LEU A 177 -0.50 -20.23 -6.55
N ALA A 178 -0.21 -20.41 -5.26
CA ALA A 178 -0.82 -19.63 -4.17
C ALA A 178 -0.01 -18.31 -4.00
N PRO A 179 -0.57 -17.24 -3.41
CA PRO A 179 0.14 -15.97 -3.26
C PRO A 179 1.30 -16.05 -2.26
N ASP A 180 2.32 -15.20 -2.44
CA ASP A 180 3.52 -15.13 -1.60
C ASP A 180 3.86 -13.70 -1.14
N TYR A 181 3.01 -13.19 -0.25
CA TYR A 181 3.19 -11.94 0.49
C TYR A 181 4.47 -11.86 1.34
N THR A 182 5.36 -12.88 1.33
CA THR A 182 6.71 -12.70 1.89
C THR A 182 7.60 -11.84 0.97
N LEU A 183 7.27 -11.76 -0.31
CA LEU A 183 7.95 -10.91 -1.31
C LEU A 183 7.73 -9.40 -1.10
N GLU A 184 6.83 -9.00 -0.20
CA GLU A 184 6.68 -7.59 0.22
C GLU A 184 7.75 -7.14 1.24
N GLN A 185 8.48 -8.08 1.84
CA GLN A 185 9.44 -7.78 2.90
C GLN A 185 10.79 -7.39 2.30
N GLU A 186 11.52 -6.47 2.95
CA GLU A 186 12.91 -6.22 2.57
C GLU A 186 13.72 -7.52 2.68
N PRO A 187 14.54 -7.87 1.67
CA PRO A 187 15.36 -9.08 1.72
C PRO A 187 16.33 -8.99 2.89
N LYS A 188 16.00 -9.71 3.96
CA LYS A 188 16.78 -9.74 5.20
C LYS A 188 18.23 -10.10 4.88
N PRO A 189 19.22 -9.30 5.33
CA PRO A 189 20.62 -9.58 5.03
C PRO A 189 20.99 -10.98 5.51
N GLU A 190 21.45 -11.82 4.59
CA GLU A 190 21.86 -13.19 4.90
C GLU A 190 22.96 -13.16 5.96
N GLY A 191 22.68 -13.79 7.11
CA GLY A 191 23.49 -13.62 8.31
C GLY A 191 24.94 -14.07 8.09
N GLU A 192 25.88 -13.15 8.34
CA GLU A 192 27.31 -13.29 8.06
C GLU A 192 27.85 -14.72 8.28
N GLY A 193 28.27 -15.36 7.18
CA GLY A 193 28.93 -16.67 7.22
C GLY A 193 30.17 -16.60 8.10
N LYS A 194 30.08 -17.22 9.30
CA LYS A 194 30.95 -17.03 10.48
C LYS A 194 32.46 -17.04 10.18
N THR A 195 32.99 -15.90 9.76
CA THR A 195 34.42 -15.73 9.53
C THR A 195 35.08 -15.31 10.84
N LYS A 196 35.51 -16.30 11.64
CA LYS A 196 36.36 -16.06 12.81
C LYS A 196 37.50 -17.06 12.92
N ALA A 197 38.68 -16.60 12.55
CA ALA A 197 39.98 -17.19 12.81
C ALA A 197 41.02 -16.07 13.03
N PRO A 198 42.19 -16.33 13.64
CA PRO A 198 42.64 -17.52 14.39
C PRO A 198 42.68 -17.15 15.91
N SER A 199 43.60 -17.52 16.82
CA SER A 199 44.79 -18.41 16.85
C SER A 199 45.17 -18.75 18.30
N THR A 200 45.49 -20.04 18.57
CA THR A 200 46.49 -20.51 19.58
C THR A 200 46.24 -20.23 21.09
N PRO A 201 46.98 -20.90 22.02
CA PRO A 201 47.98 -21.97 21.85
C PRO A 201 47.62 -23.32 22.49
N THR A 202 48.09 -24.42 21.90
CA THR A 202 48.01 -25.76 22.51
C THR A 202 49.28 -26.06 23.30
N THR A 203 49.18 -26.16 24.63
CA THR A 203 50.31 -26.55 25.48
C THR A 203 50.64 -28.03 25.31
N LYS A 204 51.89 -28.34 24.93
CA LYS A 204 52.40 -29.72 24.81
C LYS A 204 52.85 -30.23 26.18
N LYS A 205 52.33 -31.38 26.64
CA LYS A 205 52.79 -32.10 27.85
C LYS A 205 52.78 -33.61 27.56
N GLY A 206 53.65 -34.38 28.24
CA GLY A 206 53.86 -35.83 28.00
C GLY A 206 52.61 -36.69 28.26
N ARG A 207 52.61 -37.99 27.97
CA ARG A 207 53.70 -38.99 28.17
C ARG A 207 53.53 -40.20 27.18
N PRO A 208 54.20 -41.38 27.27
CA PRO A 208 55.06 -41.96 28.32
C PRO A 208 56.53 -41.48 28.35
#